data_AF-A0A1T5F4S3-F1
#
_entry.id   AF-A0A1T5F4S3-F1
#
_cell.length_a   1.000
_cell.length_b   1.000
_cell.length_c   1.000
_cell.angle_alpha   90.00
_cell.angle_beta   90.00
_cell.angle_gamma   90.00
#
_symmetry.space_group_name_H-M   'P 1'
#
loop_
_entity.id
_entity.type
_entity.pdbx_description
1 polymer ?
#
loop_
_entity_poly.entity_id
_entity_poly.type
_entity_poly.pdbx_seq_one_letter_code
_entity_poly.pdbx_strand_id
1 'polypeptide(L)' 'MIESNKFFDQTLNYIYNNLVVEGIVERPEDYLWSSARNYAGLSNYLKVDVLTLPA' A
#
# COMPACT_ATOMS: atom_id res chain seq x y z
N MET A 1 -16.40 -3.10 -5.95
CA MET A 1 -15.66 -2.94 -7.22
C MET A 1 -14.96 -1.58 -7.14
N ILE A 2 -13.73 -1.47 -7.64
CA ILE A 2 -13.00 -0.19 -7.61
C ILE A 2 -13.37 0.56 -8.88
N GLU A 3 -14.04 1.69 -8.73
CA GLU A 3 -14.71 2.41 -9.83
C GLU A 3 -13.86 3.54 -10.43
N SER A 4 -12.79 3.96 -9.76
CA SER A 4 -11.92 5.05 -10.23
C SER A 4 -10.56 5.03 -9.54
N ASN A 5 -9.56 5.69 -10.15
CA ASN A 5 -8.24 5.89 -9.53
C ASN A 5 -8.35 6.61 -8.18
N LYS A 6 -9.24 7.59 -8.06
CA LYS A 6 -9.48 8.27 -6.78
C LYS A 6 -9.97 7.31 -5.70
N PHE A 7 -10.91 6.43 -6.03
CA PHE A 7 -11.41 5.43 -5.09
C PHE A 7 -10.33 4.39 -4.74
N PHE A 8 -9.52 4.01 -5.73
CA PHE A 8 -8.35 3.15 -5.52
C PHE A 8 -7.38 3.77 -4.52
N ASP A 9 -6.97 5.02 -4.75
CA ASP A 9 -6.02 5.74 -3.89
C ASP A 9 -6.54 5.90 -2.47
N GLN A 10 -7.84 6.21 -2.31
CA GLN A 10 -8.48 6.28 -1.00
C GLN A 10 -8.45 4.94 -0.27
N THR A 11 -8.80 3.85 -0.98
CA THR A 11 -8.79 2.49 -0.42
C THR A 11 -7.37 2.07 -0.03
N LEU A 12 -6.40 2.34 -0.89
CA LEU A 12 -4.99 2.02 -0.66
C LEU A 12 -4.45 2.80 0.55
N ASN A 13 -4.75 4.09 0.63
CA ASN A 13 -4.34 4.94 1.73
C ASN A 13 -4.97 4.49 3.07
N TYR A 14 -6.23 4.05 3.05
CA TYR A 14 -6.89 3.48 4.21
C TYR A 14 -6.17 2.22 4.73
N ILE A 15 -5.86 1.28 3.83
CA ILE A 15 -5.15 0.03 4.18
C ILE A 15 -3.79 0.32 4.84
N TYR A 16 -3.03 1.27 4.27
CA TYR A 16 -1.71 1.65 4.77
C TYR A 16 -1.75 2.33 6.13
N ASN A 17 -2.70 3.23 6.35
CA ASN A 17 -2.78 3.98 7.60
C ASN A 17 -3.49 3.23 8.73
N ASN A 18 -4.24 2.16 8.44
CA ASN A 18 -4.93 1.39 9.47
C ASN A 18 -3.97 0.91 10.58
N LEU A 19 -2.80 0.41 10.19
CA LEU A 19 -1.78 -0.07 11.13
C LEU A 19 -1.20 1.05 12.01
N VAL A 20 -1.17 2.29 11.51
CA VAL A 20 -0.73 3.47 12.26
C VAL A 20 -1.83 3.92 13.23
N VAL A 21 -3.08 3.94 12.80
CA VAL A 21 -4.24 4.29 13.63
C VAL A 21 -4.40 3.32 14.80
N GLU A 22 -4.15 2.03 14.56
CA GLU A 22 -4.17 0.98 15.59
C GLU A 22 -2.91 0.98 16.48
N GLY A 23 -1.94 1.86 16.22
CA GLY A 23 -0.71 1.99 17.02
C GLY A 23 0.27 0.82 16.90
N ILE A 24 0.15 0.01 15.85
CA ILE A 24 1.04 -1.15 15.62
C ILE A 24 2.39 -0.69 15.03
N VAL A 25 2.37 0.36 14.22
CA VAL A 25 3.54 0.94 13.56
C VAL A 25 3.50 2.47 13.61
N GLU A 26 4.66 3.13 13.59
CA GLU A 26 4.73 4.60 13.54
C GLU A 26 4.47 5.15 12.13
N ARG A 27 4.90 4.43 11.09
CA ARG A 27 4.70 4.79 9.68
C ARG A 27 4.15 3.61 8.88
N PRO A 28 3.36 3.83 7.81
CA PRO A 28 2.80 2.75 7.01
C PRO A 28 3.83 1.80 6.41
N GLU A 29 5.01 2.33 6.05
CA GLU A 29 6.13 1.58 5.51
C GLU A 29 6.92 0.80 6.58
N ASP A 30 6.70 0.99 7.87
CA ASP A 30 7.40 0.18 8.89
C ASP A 30 6.86 -1.25 8.93
N TYR A 31 5.64 -1.48 8.43
CA TYR A 31 5.06 -2.81 8.38
C TYR A 31 5.71 -3.66 7.28
N LEU A 32 6.50 -4.65 7.70
CA LEU A 32 7.29 -5.53 6.84
C LEU A 32 6.48 -6.24 5.73
N TRP A 33 5.20 -6.50 6.00
CA TRP A 33 4.25 -7.11 5.06
C TRP A 33 3.29 -6.08 4.43
N SER A 34 3.74 -4.84 4.25
CA SER A 34 3.01 -3.80 3.51
C SER A 34 3.65 -3.53 2.15
N SER A 35 2.82 -3.37 1.12
CA SER A 35 3.26 -2.85 -0.18
C SER A 35 3.69 -1.38 -0.09
N ALA A 36 3.34 -0.63 0.96
CA ALA A 36 3.86 0.72 1.20
C ALA A 36 5.41 0.76 1.17
N ARG A 37 6.05 -0.31 1.64
CA ARG A 37 7.52 -0.48 1.58
C ARG A 37 8.07 -0.52 0.17
N ASN A 38 7.34 -1.15 -0.75
CA ASN A 38 7.74 -1.20 -2.15
C ASN A 38 7.75 0.21 -2.75
N TYR A 39 6.68 0.98 -2.51
CA TYR A 39 6.58 2.37 -3.00
C TYR A 39 7.58 3.32 -2.34
N ALA A 40 7.98 3.04 -1.10
CA ALA A 40 9.02 3.79 -0.38
C ALA A 40 10.46 3.39 -0.76
N GLY A 41 10.66 2.41 -1.65
CA GLY A 41 11.99 1.92 -2.03
C GLY A 41 12.73 1.17 -0.91
N LEU A 42 12.01 0.66 0.09
CA LEU A 42 12.57 -0.09 1.21
C LEU A 42 12.63 -1.59 0.92
N SER A 43 13.47 -2.29 1.70
CA SER A 43 13.47 -3.76 1.71
C SER A 43 12.08 -4.28 2.03
N ASN A 44 11.59 -5.24 1.26
CA ASN A 44 10.22 -5.74 1.39
C ASN A 44 10.20 -7.26 1.25
N TYR A 45 9.19 -7.88 1.85
CA TYR A 45 8.94 -9.33 1.71
C TYR A 45 7.77 -9.65 0.77
N LEU A 46 7.05 -8.61 0.32
CA LEU A 46 5.96 -8.72 -0.66
C LEU A 46 6.44 -8.21 -2.01
N LYS A 47 6.46 -9.10 -2.99
CA LYS A 47 6.71 -8.75 -4.38
C LYS A 47 5.45 -8.07 -4.97
N VAL A 48 5.63 -6.88 -5.55
CA VAL A 48 4.60 -6.19 -6.33
C VAL A 48 4.92 -6.34 -7.82
N ASP A 49 4.00 -6.89 -8.58
CA ASP A 49 4.09 -6.97 -10.04
C ASP A 49 3.27 -5.83 -10.67
N VAL A 50 3.93 -4.98 -11.45
CA VAL A 50 3.26 -3.88 -12.17
C VAL A 50 2.60 -4.47 -13.42
N LEU A 51 1.27 -4.41 -13.46
CA LEU A 51 0.50 -4.86 -14.62
C LEU A 51 0.28 -3.69 -15.57
N THR A 52 0.73 -3.84 -16.81
CA THR A 52 0.30 -3.00 -17.93
C THR A 52 -1.02 -3.54 -18.46
N LEU A 53 -2.07 -2.73 -18.36
CA LEU A 53 -3.34 -3.06 -19.00
C LEU A 53 -3.18 -2.91 -20.53
N PRO A 54 -3.73 -3.84 -21.33
CA PRO A 54 -3.80 -3.64 -22.77
C PRO A 54 -4.64 -2.40 -23.07
N ALA A 55 -4.25 -1.68 -24.13
CA ALA A 55 -4.91 -0.46 -24.60
C ALA A 55 -6.36 -0.70 -25.04
#